data_AF-A0A1S2MJ51-F1
#
_entry.id   AF-A0A1S2MJ51-F1
#
_cell.length_a   1.000
_cell.length_b   1.000
_cell.length_c   1.000
_cell.angle_alpha   90.00
_cell.angle_beta   90.00
_cell.angle_gamma   90.00
#
_symmetry.space_group_name_H-M   'P 1'
#
loop_
_entity.id
_entity.type
_entity.pdbx_description
1 polymer ?
#
loop_
_entity_poly.entity_id
_entity_poly.type
_entity_poly.pdbx_seq_one_letter_code
_entity_poly.pdbx_strand_id
1 'polypeptide(L)'
;MSNQNEEQRRSQLKFERNFISFPFLVFALIVAILNIAYPDINIMMTLFGLFFLYNGGLLFVSFIKHYKRTTILALILTVMSLVLFGLSLYLYAKTNNLF
;
A
#
# COMPACT_ATOMS: atom_id res chain seq x y z
N MET A 1 -21.86 -3.16 -32.18
CA MET A 1 -21.04 -4.02 -31.29
C MET A 1 -19.78 -3.29 -30.78
N SER A 2 -19.90 -2.05 -30.27
CA SER A 2 -18.75 -1.25 -29.79
C SER A 2 -18.91 -0.69 -28.37
N ASN A 3 -20.14 -0.52 -27.87
CA ASN A 3 -20.39 0.15 -26.58
C ASN A 3 -20.06 -0.71 -25.34
N GLN A 4 -20.18 -2.04 -25.42
CA GLN A 4 -19.92 -2.91 -24.26
C GLN A 4 -18.44 -2.94 -23.85
N ASN A 5 -17.52 -2.80 -24.80
CA ASN A 5 -16.08 -2.78 -24.53
C ASN A 5 -15.63 -1.48 -23.83
N GLU A 6 -16.30 -0.35 -24.10
CA GLU A 6 -15.98 0.92 -23.44
C GLU A 6 -16.50 0.97 -22.00
N GLU A 7 -17.68 0.41 -21.73
CA GLU A 7 -18.24 0.35 -20.38
C GLU A 7 -17.46 -0.62 -19.47
N GLN A 8 -17.01 -1.76 -20.00
CA GLN A 8 -16.10 -2.66 -19.27
C GLN A 8 -14.74 -2.00 -18.99
N ARG A 9 -14.20 -1.18 -19.89
CA ARG A 9 -12.95 -0.46 -19.67
C ARG A 9 -13.09 0.65 -18.62
N ARG A 10 -14.21 1.39 -18.62
CA ARG A 10 -14.49 2.43 -17.61
C ARG A 10 -14.77 1.86 -16.23
N SER A 11 -15.47 0.73 -16.13
CA SER A 11 -15.71 0.05 -14.85
C SER A 11 -14.42 -0.50 -14.26
N GLN A 12 -13.52 -1.05 -15.06
CA GLN A 12 -12.17 -1.45 -14.63
C GLN A 12 -11.35 -0.26 -14.10
N LEU A 13 -11.35 0.87 -14.81
CA LEU A 13 -10.67 2.11 -14.36
C LEU A 13 -11.26 2.70 -13.08
N LYS A 14 -12.59 2.65 -12.91
CA LYS A 14 -13.25 3.07 -11.66
C LYS A 14 -12.87 2.15 -10.50
N PHE A 15 -12.78 0.84 -10.73
CA PHE A 15 -12.39 -0.13 -9.71
C PHE A 15 -10.92 0.06 -9.29
N GLU A 16 -10.02 0.29 -10.26
CA GLU A 16 -8.60 0.56 -10.01
C GLU A 16 -8.41 1.82 -9.15
N ARG A 17 -9.12 2.90 -9.49
CA ARG A 17 -9.03 4.17 -8.78
C ARG A 17 -9.66 4.13 -7.38
N ASN A 18 -10.81 3.47 -7.23
CA ASN A 18 -11.55 3.48 -5.98
C ASN A 18 -11.10 2.40 -4.98
N PHE A 19 -10.57 1.27 -5.47
CA PHE A 19 -10.25 0.13 -4.60
C PHE A 19 -8.76 0.02 -4.26
N ILE A 20 -7.88 0.63 -5.07
CA ILE A 20 -6.43 0.58 -4.86
C ILE A 20 -5.87 1.95 -4.54
N SER A 21 -6.23 2.95 -5.35
CA SER A 21 -5.73 4.31 -5.12
C SER A 21 -6.31 4.91 -3.83
N PHE A 22 -7.56 4.64 -3.49
CA PHE A 22 -8.21 5.19 -2.28
C PHE A 22 -7.54 4.73 -0.96
N PRO A 23 -7.37 3.42 -0.66
CA PRO A 23 -6.68 3.01 0.56
C PRO A 23 -5.21 3.43 0.58
N PHE A 24 -4.54 3.48 -0.57
CA PHE A 24 -3.16 3.96 -0.66
C PHE A 24 -3.05 5.46 -0.42
N LEU A 25 -3.95 6.27 -0.99
CA LEU A 25 -4.03 7.72 -0.74
C LEU A 25 -4.33 8.02 0.72
N VAL A 26 -5.28 7.30 1.31
CA VAL A 26 -5.59 7.44 2.74
C VAL A 26 -4.37 7.09 3.59
N PHE A 27 -3.66 6.02 3.26
CA PHE A 27 -2.44 5.65 3.98
C PHE A 27 -1.32 6.67 3.80
N ALA A 28 -1.06 7.13 2.58
CA ALA A 28 -0.07 8.16 2.29
C ALA A 28 -0.40 9.48 3.00
N LEU A 29 -1.68 9.85 3.05
CA LEU A 29 -2.16 11.03 3.78
C LEU A 29 -1.93 10.89 5.29
N ILE A 30 -2.25 9.74 5.87
CA ILE A 30 -2.03 9.45 7.29
C ILE A 30 -0.52 9.51 7.61
N VAL A 31 0.31 8.86 6.80
CA VAL A 31 1.77 8.90 6.94
C VAL A 31 2.28 10.34 6.81
N ALA A 32 1.85 11.10 5.81
CA ALA A 32 2.30 12.49 5.63
C ALA A 32 1.91 13.38 6.82
N ILE A 33 0.67 13.28 7.30
CA ILE A 33 0.20 14.05 8.46
C ILE A 33 0.98 13.67 9.71
N LEU A 34 1.18 12.38 9.96
CA LEU A 34 1.96 11.92 11.11
C LEU A 34 3.43 12.31 10.99
N ASN A 35 4.02 12.28 9.81
CA ASN A 35 5.40 12.72 9.59
C ASN A 35 5.59 14.21 9.90
N ILE A 36 4.61 15.05 9.54
CA ILE A 36 4.64 16.49 9.82
C ILE A 36 4.35 16.78 11.29
N ALA A 37 3.36 16.11 11.88
CA ALA A 37 2.94 16.39 13.26
C ALA A 37 3.91 15.79 14.30
N TYR A 38 4.42 14.58 14.04
CA TYR A 38 5.27 13.82 14.94
C TYR A 38 6.28 12.99 14.13
N PRO A 39 7.45 13.56 13.79
CA PRO A 39 8.52 12.86 13.08
C PRO A 39 9.27 11.88 14.01
N ASP A 40 8.52 10.98 14.66
CA ASP A 40 9.07 9.89 15.45
C ASP A 40 9.19 8.65 14.57
N ILE A 41 10.42 8.14 14.49
CA ILE A 41 10.77 7.00 13.67
C ILE A 41 10.05 5.72 14.15
N ASN A 42 9.70 5.64 15.44
CA ASN A 42 8.96 4.51 16.03
C ASN A 42 7.53 4.44 15.51
N ILE A 43 6.89 5.61 15.39
CA ILE A 43 5.53 5.74 14.86
C ILE A 43 5.52 5.35 13.37
N MET A 44 6.47 5.87 12.60
CA MET A 44 6.64 5.54 11.18
C MET A 44 6.83 4.04 10.96
N MET A 45 7.76 3.42 11.70
CA MET A 45 8.04 1.99 11.61
C MET A 45 6.79 1.16 11.92
N THR A 46 6.04 1.51 12.97
CA THR A 46 4.80 0.82 13.34
C THR A 46 3.73 0.95 12.26
N LEU A 47 3.55 2.15 11.70
CA LEU A 47 2.58 2.39 10.64
C LEU A 47 2.90 1.61 9.36
N PHE A 48 4.15 1.64 8.91
CA PHE A 48 4.57 0.89 7.73
C PHE A 48 4.46 -0.62 7.95
N GLY A 49 4.72 -1.12 9.15
CA GLY A 49 4.50 -2.52 9.51
C GLY A 49 3.02 -2.93 9.45
N LEU A 50 2.13 -2.10 10.02
CA LEU A 50 0.68 -2.30 9.96
C LEU A 50 0.16 -2.27 8.51
N PHE A 51 0.68 -1.36 7.70
CA PHE A 51 0.35 -1.28 6.29
C PHE A 51 0.85 -2.49 5.51
N PHE A 52 2.06 -2.95 5.81
CA PHE A 52 2.60 -4.15 5.19
C PHE A 52 1.72 -5.38 5.49
N LEU A 53 1.29 -5.56 6.74
CA LEU A 53 0.36 -6.62 7.14
C LEU A 53 -0.99 -6.49 6.42
N TYR A 54 -1.55 -5.28 6.34
CA TYR A 54 -2.80 -5.03 5.63
C TYR A 54 -2.70 -5.37 4.13
N ASN A 55 -1.62 -4.93 3.48
CA ASN A 55 -1.36 -5.21 2.07
C ASN A 55 -1.12 -6.71 1.84
N GLY A 56 -0.37 -7.38 2.71
CA GLY A 56 -0.15 -8.82 2.66
C GLY A 56 -1.45 -9.63 2.79
N GLY A 57 -2.34 -9.24 3.71
CA GLY A 57 -3.66 -9.86 3.86
C GLY A 57 -4.55 -9.66 2.63
N LEU A 58 -4.56 -8.44 2.07
CA LEU A 58 -5.25 -8.15 0.79
C LEU A 58 -4.68 -8.97 -0.37
N LEU A 59 -3.36 -9.11 -0.42
CA LEU A 59 -2.68 -9.91 -1.43
C LEU A 59 -3.09 -11.38 -1.30
N PHE A 60 -3.12 -11.93 -0.09
CA PHE A 60 -3.55 -13.31 0.16
C PHE A 60 -5.02 -13.55 -0.24
N VAL A 61 -5.93 -12.65 0.14
CA VAL A 61 -7.35 -12.73 -0.24
C VAL A 61 -7.52 -12.60 -1.75
N SER A 62 -6.80 -11.66 -2.39
CA SER A 62 -6.85 -11.47 -3.84
C SER A 62 -6.28 -12.65 -4.61
N PHE A 63 -5.27 -13.33 -4.05
CA PHE A 63 -4.65 -14.53 -4.61
C PHE A 63 -5.62 -15.71 -4.59
N ILE A 64 -6.28 -15.96 -3.44
CA ILE A 64 -7.30 -17.01 -3.29
C ILE A 64 -8.48 -16.78 -4.23
N LYS A 65 -8.97 -15.53 -4.35
CA LYS A 65 -10.10 -15.21 -5.24
C LYS A 65 -9.72 -15.04 -6.72
N HIS A 66 -8.46 -15.27 -7.10
CA HIS A 66 -7.99 -15.21 -8.49
C HIS A 66 -8.30 -13.89 -9.24
N TYR A 67 -8.32 -12.77 -8.52
CA TYR A 67 -8.49 -11.45 -9.13
C TYR A 67 -7.19 -10.96 -9.77
N LYS A 68 -6.85 -11.45 -10.97
CA LYS A 68 -5.55 -11.20 -11.65
C LYS A 68 -5.04 -9.75 -11.57
N ARG A 69 -5.92 -8.74 -11.76
CA ARG A 69 -5.53 -7.32 -11.65
C ARG A 69 -5.27 -6.89 -10.20
N THR A 70 -6.19 -7.20 -9.29
CA THR A 70 -6.07 -6.86 -7.87
C THR A 70 -4.88 -7.55 -7.23
N THR A 71 -4.58 -8.79 -7.62
CA THR A 71 -3.39 -9.53 -7.17
C THR A 71 -2.10 -8.84 -7.60
N ILE A 72 -1.98 -8.41 -8.86
CA ILE A 72 -0.78 -7.69 -9.35
C ILE A 72 -0.61 -6.37 -8.61
N LEU A 73 -1.69 -5.63 -8.40
CA LEU A 73 -1.62 -4.33 -7.73
C LEU A 73 -1.33 -4.49 -6.23
N ALA A 74 -1.95 -5.46 -5.56
CA ALA A 74 -1.61 -5.80 -4.17
C ALA A 74 -0.17 -6.28 -4.05
N LEU A 75 0.35 -7.04 -5.02
CA LEU A 75 1.76 -7.45 -5.09
C LEU A 75 2.68 -6.24 -5.17
N ILE A 76 2.44 -5.32 -6.10
CA ILE A 76 3.24 -4.10 -6.24
C ILE A 76 3.20 -3.27 -4.96
N LEU A 77 2.01 -3.07 -4.37
CA LEU A 77 1.86 -2.34 -3.12
C LEU A 77 2.61 -3.00 -1.97
N THR A 78 2.56 -4.33 -1.87
CA THR A 78 3.23 -5.08 -0.81
C THR A 78 4.74 -4.97 -0.94
N VAL A 79 5.28 -5.02 -2.15
CA VAL A 79 6.72 -4.79 -2.42
C VAL A 79 7.11 -3.35 -2.07
N MET A 80 6.34 -2.33 -2.49
CA MET A 80 6.63 -0.94 -2.09
C MET A 80 6.55 -0.75 -0.58
N SER A 81 5.56 -1.33 0.09
CA SER A 81 5.42 -1.28 1.55
C SER A 81 6.59 -1.97 2.24
N LEU A 82 7.08 -3.08 1.71
CA LEU A 82 8.26 -3.79 2.23
C LEU A 82 9.52 -2.90 2.15
N VAL A 83 9.72 -2.23 1.02
CA VAL A 83 10.86 -1.31 0.83
C VAL A 83 10.78 -0.13 1.80
N LEU A 84 9.61 0.49 1.95
CA LEU A 84 9.42 1.60 2.89
C LEU A 84 9.61 1.16 4.35
N PHE A 85 9.11 -0.02 4.71
CA PHE A 85 9.33 -0.60 6.03
C PHE A 85 10.82 -0.90 6.28
N GLY A 86 11.52 -1.46 5.31
CA GLY A 86 12.96 -1.73 5.38
C GLY A 86 13.80 -0.45 5.53
N LEU A 87 13.46 0.61 4.78
CA LEU A 87 14.09 1.93 4.93
C LEU A 87 13.84 2.52 6.32
N SER A 88 12.61 2.38 6.84
CA SER A 88 12.25 2.87 8.18
C SER A 88 13.01 2.12 9.27
N LEU A 89 13.13 0.79 9.14
CA LEU A 89 13.97 -0.05 10.01
C LEU A 89 15.44 0.37 9.98
N TYR A 90 15.98 0.64 8.79
CA TYR A 90 17.36 1.08 8.63
C TYR A 90 17.60 2.44 9.29
N LEU A 91 16.71 3.41 9.07
CA LEU A 91 16.80 4.72 9.73
C LEU A 91 16.62 4.61 11.25
N TYR A 92 15.74 3.72 11.72
CA TYR A 92 15.57 3.42 13.15
C TYR A 92 16.88 2.86 13.74
N ALA A 93 17.49 1.87 13.08
CA ALA A 93 18.73 1.26 13.52
C ALA A 93 19.88 2.29 13.58
N LYS A 94 19.99 3.15 12.55
CA LYS A 94 20.97 4.24 12.53
C LYS A 94 20.72 5.27 13.64
N THR A 95 19.46 5.63 13.90
CA THR A 95 19.09 6.62 14.93
C THR A 95 19.40 6.10 16.34
N ASN A 96 19.28 4.79 16.55
CA ASN A 96 19.53 4.14 17.84
C ASN A 96 20.94 3.56 17.98
N ASN A 97 21.87 3.84 17.05
CA ASN A 97 23.24 3.28 17.03
C ASN A 97 23.26 1.74 17.16
N LEU A 98 22.31 1.06 16.52
CA LEU A 98 22.26 -0.41 16.48
C LEU A 98 23.19 -1.00 15.41
N PHE A 99 23.87 -0.15 14.63
CA PHE A 99 24.87 -0.47 13.59
C PHE A 99 25.97 0.59 13.57
#